data_AF-A0A3N7DBC9-F1
#
_entry.id   AF-A0A3N7DBC9-F1
#
_cell.length_a   1.000
_cell.length_b   1.000
_cell.length_c   1.000
_cell.angle_alpha   90.00
_cell.angle_beta   90.00
_cell.angle_gamma   90.00
#
_symmetry.space_group_name_H-M   'P 1'
#
loop_
_entity.id
_entity.type
_entity.pdbx_description
1 polymer ?
#
loop_
_entity_poly.entity_id
_entity_poly.type
_entity_poly.pdbx_seq_one_letter_code
_entity_poly.pdbx_strand_id
1 'polypeptide(L)'
;MKIKQVLFTVCALLFFATSYAQEPAKPADVILKQAYKQAAKEKKKVFVIFHASWCGWCHKLDTAMNDASCRKLFNDNYVISHLTVLENDKNKALENPGAMDFLKKNGGDKQGIPFWLVLDADGKVLADSQIRPDGAPLTTPGQNIGYPGSTEEIAAFQKVLRKTSKLTEAQLSLIGERFSALKGK
;
A
#
# COMPACT_ATOMS: atom_id res chain seq x y z
N MET A 1 71.46 36.50 -4.19
CA MET A 1 71.48 35.38 -3.21
C MET A 1 70.30 35.57 -2.27
N LYS A 2 69.37 34.66 -1.95
CA LYS A 2 69.08 33.24 -2.22
C LYS A 2 67.57 33.07 -1.86
N ILE A 3 66.73 32.48 -2.73
CA ILE A 3 66.07 31.14 -2.60
C ILE A 3 65.03 31.10 -1.45
N LYS A 4 63.71 31.19 -1.72
CA LYS A 4 62.72 30.14 -2.14
C LYS A 4 62.20 29.23 -0.99
N GLN A 5 60.86 29.15 -0.95
CA GLN A 5 60.00 28.08 -0.37
C GLN A 5 59.92 28.04 1.17
N VAL A 6 58.77 27.89 1.81
CA VAL A 6 57.82 26.74 1.83
C VAL A 6 56.49 27.28 2.40
N LEU A 7 55.37 27.29 1.65
CA LEU A 7 54.34 26.24 1.51
C LEU A 7 53.61 25.86 2.81
N PHE A 8 52.29 25.65 2.68
CA PHE A 8 51.33 25.11 3.65
C PHE A 8 50.65 26.10 4.62
N THR A 9 49.60 26.77 4.14
CA THR A 9 48.40 26.93 4.96
C THR A 9 47.25 26.26 4.23
N VAL A 10 46.84 25.16 4.83
CA VAL A 10 45.91 24.15 4.37
C VAL A 10 44.55 24.79 4.06
N CYS A 11 44.12 24.75 2.80
CA CYS A 11 42.71 24.79 2.43
C CYS A 11 42.05 23.54 3.01
N ALA A 12 41.54 23.62 4.25
CA ALA A 12 40.65 22.62 4.82
C ALA A 12 39.28 22.79 4.17
N LEU A 13 39.14 22.27 2.95
CA LEU A 13 37.85 21.94 2.34
C LEU A 13 37.18 20.89 3.24
N LEU A 14 36.32 21.34 4.14
CA LEU A 14 35.34 20.49 4.82
C LEU A 14 34.37 19.97 3.75
N PHE A 15 34.74 18.85 3.13
CA PHE A 15 33.80 17.96 2.48
C PHE A 15 32.86 17.42 3.56
N PHE A 16 31.75 18.11 3.81
CA PHE A 16 30.60 17.52 4.48
C PHE A 16 30.06 16.42 3.55
N ALA A 17 30.63 15.22 3.65
CA ALA A 17 29.99 14.02 3.14
C ALA A 17 28.71 13.83 3.95
N THR A 18 27.59 14.27 3.39
CA THR A 18 26.27 13.90 3.86
C THR A 18 26.12 12.41 3.61
N SER A 19 26.48 11.59 4.61
CA SER A 19 26.03 10.21 4.67
C SER A 19 24.51 10.25 4.72
N TYR A 20 23.86 9.99 3.58
CA TYR A 20 22.44 9.64 3.55
C TYR A 20 22.29 8.27 4.23
N ALA A 21 22.27 8.26 5.56
CA ALA A 21 21.79 7.11 6.29
C ALA A 21 20.32 6.94 5.94
N GLN A 22 20.00 5.88 5.19
CA GLN A 22 18.63 5.56 4.86
C GLN A 22 17.90 5.20 6.16
N GLU A 23 16.86 5.97 6.51
CA GLU A 23 16.05 5.65 7.70
C GLU A 23 15.48 4.23 7.56
N PRO A 24 15.56 3.40 8.62
CA PRO A 24 15.00 2.06 8.58
C PRO A 24 13.49 2.11 8.35
N ALA A 25 12.97 1.11 7.66
CA ALA A 25 11.53 1.01 7.39
C ALA A 25 10.74 1.02 8.71
N LYS A 26 9.70 1.86 8.79
CA LYS A 26 8.85 1.95 9.98
C LYS A 26 8.17 0.60 10.26
N PRO A 27 8.10 0.13 11.51
CA PRO A 27 7.34 -1.07 11.84
C PRO A 27 5.86 -0.97 11.44
N ALA A 28 5.28 -2.11 11.04
CA ALA A 28 3.89 -2.16 10.59
C ALA A 28 2.90 -1.71 11.68
N ASP A 29 3.16 -2.01 12.94
CA ASP A 29 2.28 -1.61 14.05
C ASP A 29 2.23 -0.09 14.23
N VAL A 30 3.34 0.62 14.00
CA VAL A 30 3.39 2.08 14.02
C VAL A 30 2.55 2.67 12.91
N ILE A 31 2.70 2.15 11.68
CA ILE A 31 1.92 2.58 10.51
C ILE A 31 0.42 2.36 10.75
N LEU A 32 0.05 1.15 11.18
CA LEU A 32 -1.35 0.77 11.42
C LEU A 32 -1.98 1.60 12.55
N LYS A 33 -1.29 1.80 13.68
CA LYS A 33 -1.79 2.65 14.78
C LYS A 33 -2.04 4.09 14.33
N GLN A 34 -1.18 4.65 13.47
CA GLN A 34 -1.38 5.98 12.90
C GLN A 34 -2.61 6.01 11.98
N ALA A 35 -2.75 5.00 11.10
CA ALA A 35 -3.88 4.88 10.19
C ALA A 35 -5.21 4.74 10.94
N TYR A 36 -5.26 3.90 11.98
CA TYR A 36 -6.42 3.71 12.85
C TYR A 36 -6.82 5.01 13.55
N LYS A 37 -5.86 5.72 14.14
CA LYS A 37 -6.09 7.01 14.80
C LYS A 37 -6.66 8.05 13.82
N GLN A 38 -6.11 8.12 12.61
CA GLN A 38 -6.61 9.02 11.57
C GLN A 38 -8.01 8.62 11.12
N ALA A 39 -8.25 7.33 10.88
CA ALA A 39 -9.55 6.81 10.47
C ALA A 39 -10.64 7.09 11.51
N ALA A 40 -10.33 6.95 12.81
CA ALA A 40 -11.24 7.31 13.90
C ALA A 40 -11.60 8.81 13.86
N LYS A 41 -10.59 9.68 13.71
CA LYS A 41 -10.77 11.15 13.64
C LYS A 41 -11.60 11.57 12.43
N GLU A 42 -11.34 10.98 11.27
CA GLU A 42 -11.96 11.34 10.00
C GLU A 42 -13.24 10.55 9.70
N LYS A 43 -13.61 9.60 10.58
CA LYS A 43 -14.75 8.69 10.41
C LYS A 43 -14.67 7.89 9.10
N LYS A 44 -13.47 7.43 8.77
CA LYS A 44 -13.13 6.62 7.58
C LYS A 44 -12.84 5.17 7.96
N LYS A 45 -12.69 4.32 6.95
CA LYS A 45 -12.09 2.98 7.10
C LYS A 45 -10.59 3.05 6.80
N VAL A 46 -9.85 1.99 7.13
CA VAL A 46 -8.43 1.87 6.73
C VAL A 46 -8.34 0.87 5.58
N PHE A 47 -7.64 1.25 4.51
CA PHE A 47 -7.36 0.38 3.37
C PHE A 47 -5.86 0.08 3.37
N VAL A 48 -5.48 -1.14 3.78
CA VAL A 48 -4.07 -1.54 3.87
C VAL A 48 -3.69 -2.31 2.62
N ILE A 49 -2.63 -1.88 1.94
CA ILE A 49 -2.08 -2.51 0.74
C ILE A 49 -0.73 -3.12 1.08
N PHE A 50 -0.61 -4.43 0.93
CA PHE A 50 0.66 -5.13 1.00
C PHE A 50 1.29 -5.14 -0.39
N HIS A 51 2.50 -4.62 -0.51
CA HIS A 51 3.16 -4.39 -1.79
C HIS A 51 4.68 -4.60 -1.72
N ALA A 52 5.31 -4.59 -2.88
CA ALA A 52 6.77 -4.57 -3.04
C ALA A 52 7.16 -3.62 -4.16
N SER A 53 8.39 -3.13 -4.17
CA SER A 53 8.92 -2.21 -5.20
C SER A 53 8.86 -2.80 -6.61
N TRP A 54 9.06 -4.11 -6.75
CA TRP A 54 9.02 -4.83 -8.03
C TRP A 54 7.59 -5.15 -8.51
N CYS A 55 6.57 -4.95 -7.68
CA CYS A 55 5.22 -5.40 -7.96
C CYS A 55 4.47 -4.47 -8.93
N GLY A 56 4.49 -4.81 -10.23
CA GLY A 56 3.77 -4.05 -11.27
C GLY A 56 2.26 -3.92 -11.03
N TRP A 57 1.60 -4.95 -10.52
CA TRP A 57 0.18 -4.91 -10.19
C TRP A 57 -0.14 -4.00 -9.02
N CYS A 58 0.79 -3.85 -8.06
CA CYS A 58 0.67 -2.91 -6.95
C CYS A 58 0.69 -1.47 -7.48
N HIS A 59 1.62 -1.17 -8.39
CA HIS A 59 1.70 0.14 -9.05
C HIS A 59 0.45 0.45 -9.87
N LYS A 60 -0.15 -0.55 -10.54
CA LYS A 60 -1.43 -0.39 -11.26
C LYS A 60 -2.59 -0.09 -10.30
N LEU A 61 -2.66 -0.78 -9.16
CA LEU A 61 -3.67 -0.52 -8.14
C LEU A 61 -3.57 0.93 -7.63
N ASP A 62 -2.37 1.36 -7.25
CA ASP A 62 -2.13 2.73 -6.81
C ASP A 62 -2.45 3.76 -7.91
N THR A 63 -2.07 3.48 -9.15
CA THR A 63 -2.36 4.36 -10.29
C THR A 63 -3.86 4.49 -10.54
N ALA A 64 -4.63 3.40 -10.44
CA ALA A 64 -6.08 3.44 -10.60
C ALA A 64 -6.75 4.19 -9.45
N MET A 65 -6.34 3.92 -8.21
CA MET A 65 -6.89 4.57 -7.01
C MET A 65 -6.57 6.07 -6.96
N ASN A 66 -5.40 6.49 -7.46
CA ASN A 66 -4.97 7.90 -7.47
C ASN A 66 -5.34 8.67 -8.75
N ASP A 67 -6.00 8.03 -9.70
CA ASP A 67 -6.50 8.68 -10.91
C ASP A 67 -7.46 9.82 -10.55
N ALA A 68 -7.43 10.91 -11.34
CA ALA A 68 -8.26 12.08 -11.06
C ALA A 68 -9.77 11.76 -10.98
N SER A 69 -10.24 10.76 -11.71
CA SER A 69 -11.65 10.30 -11.68
C SER A 69 -12.05 9.65 -10.35
N CYS A 70 -11.12 9.01 -9.66
CA CYS A 70 -11.41 8.14 -8.52
C CYS A 70 -10.76 8.58 -7.20
N ARG A 71 -9.66 9.35 -7.24
CA ARG A 71 -8.85 9.69 -6.06
C ARG A 71 -9.65 10.26 -4.92
N LYS A 72 -10.58 11.19 -5.22
CA LYS A 72 -11.43 11.78 -4.18
C LYS A 72 -12.35 10.74 -3.54
N LEU A 73 -12.88 9.80 -4.33
CA LEU A 73 -13.76 8.74 -3.85
C LEU A 73 -13.05 7.83 -2.85
N PHE A 74 -11.80 7.46 -3.14
CA PHE A 74 -11.01 6.68 -2.20
C PHE A 74 -10.61 7.51 -0.97
N ASN A 75 -10.08 8.71 -1.16
CA ASN A 75 -9.60 9.55 -0.06
C ASN A 75 -10.72 9.99 0.90
N ASP A 76 -11.95 10.18 0.42
CA ASP A 76 -13.09 10.53 1.27
C ASP A 76 -13.57 9.38 2.15
N ASN A 77 -13.29 8.12 1.77
CA ASN A 77 -13.80 6.93 2.44
C ASN A 77 -12.74 6.16 3.21
N TYR A 78 -11.46 6.28 2.82
CA TYR A 78 -10.37 5.47 3.33
C TYR A 78 -9.17 6.30 3.76
N VAL A 79 -8.53 5.88 4.84
CA VAL A 79 -7.10 6.12 5.08
C VAL A 79 -6.34 4.98 4.42
N ILE A 80 -5.66 5.27 3.31
CA ILE A 80 -4.88 4.26 2.59
C ILE A 80 -3.50 4.17 3.24
N SER A 81 -3.02 2.95 3.47
CA SER A 81 -1.70 2.71 4.05
C SER A 81 -1.04 1.52 3.37
N HIS A 82 0.27 1.63 3.21
CA HIS A 82 1.07 0.63 2.51
C HIS A 82 1.99 -0.09 3.50
N LEU A 83 2.11 -1.40 3.34
CA LEU A 83 3.06 -2.26 4.05
C LEU A 83 3.93 -2.99 3.04
N THR A 84 5.22 -2.67 3.03
CA THR A 84 6.23 -3.29 2.17
C THR A 84 6.55 -4.69 2.67
N VAL A 85 6.39 -5.67 1.79
CA VAL A 85 6.61 -7.09 2.00
C VAL A 85 7.22 -7.72 0.74
N LEU A 86 7.75 -8.93 0.86
CA LEU A 86 8.19 -9.74 -0.28
C LEU A 86 9.17 -9.02 -1.22
N GLU A 87 10.01 -8.13 -0.70
CA GLU A 87 11.06 -7.49 -1.47
C GLU A 87 12.12 -8.51 -1.91
N ASN A 88 12.79 -8.22 -3.03
CA ASN A 88 13.95 -9.00 -3.44
C ASN A 88 15.13 -8.77 -2.48
N ASP A 89 16.18 -9.59 -2.58
CA ASP A 89 17.34 -9.52 -1.68
C ASP A 89 17.98 -8.13 -1.62
N LYS A 90 18.01 -7.41 -2.75
CA LYS A 90 18.54 -6.04 -2.83
C LYS A 90 17.73 -5.06 -1.99
N ASN A 91 16.40 -5.21 -1.96
CA ASN A 91 15.47 -4.30 -1.31
C ASN A 91 14.89 -4.85 0.00
N LYS A 92 15.42 -5.97 0.52
CA LYS A 92 14.88 -6.65 1.71
C LYS A 92 14.79 -5.73 2.94
N ALA A 93 15.74 -4.81 3.08
CA ALA A 93 15.77 -3.81 4.15
C ALA A 93 14.63 -2.77 4.08
N LEU A 94 13.91 -2.69 2.95
CA LEU A 94 12.74 -1.82 2.79
C LEU A 94 11.47 -2.42 3.38
N GLU A 95 11.45 -3.73 3.70
CA GLU A 95 10.28 -4.37 4.27
C GLU A 95 9.97 -3.80 5.66
N ASN A 96 8.69 -3.54 5.91
CA ASN A 96 8.27 -3.04 7.21
C ASN A 96 8.32 -4.19 8.24
N PRO A 97 9.05 -4.03 9.37
CA PRO A 97 9.06 -5.03 10.42
C PRO A 97 7.63 -5.40 10.87
N GLY A 98 7.32 -6.70 10.94
CA GLY A 98 6.01 -7.23 11.31
C GLY A 98 4.95 -7.21 10.19
N ALA A 99 5.24 -6.66 9.00
CA ALA A 99 4.27 -6.66 7.90
C ALA A 99 3.98 -8.06 7.35
N MET A 100 5.01 -8.92 7.22
CA MET A 100 4.82 -10.31 6.80
C MET A 100 3.97 -11.12 7.80
N ASP A 101 4.15 -10.90 9.11
CA ASP A 101 3.33 -11.55 10.13
C ASP A 101 1.87 -11.07 10.07
N PHE A 102 1.67 -9.77 9.83
CA PHE A 102 0.33 -9.22 9.65
C PHE A 102 -0.32 -9.74 8.36
N LEU A 103 0.42 -9.89 7.26
CA LEU A 103 -0.06 -10.51 6.03
C LEU A 103 -0.50 -11.96 6.28
N LYS A 104 0.36 -12.76 6.93
CA LYS A 104 0.10 -14.16 7.27
C LYS A 104 -1.12 -14.33 8.17
N LYS A 105 -1.23 -13.51 9.22
CA LYS A 105 -2.38 -13.52 10.14
C LYS A 105 -3.71 -13.32 9.41
N ASN A 106 -3.69 -12.59 8.30
CA ASN A 106 -4.88 -12.30 7.49
C ASN A 106 -4.98 -13.16 6.22
N GLY A 107 -4.24 -14.26 6.14
CA GLY A 107 -4.37 -15.26 5.07
C GLY A 107 -3.75 -14.85 3.72
N GLY A 108 -2.88 -13.83 3.71
CA GLY A 108 -2.26 -13.35 2.48
C GLY A 108 -0.87 -13.91 2.19
N ASP A 109 -0.24 -14.67 3.09
CA ASP A 109 1.14 -15.16 2.94
C ASP A 109 1.31 -16.22 1.84
N LYS A 110 0.21 -16.86 1.43
CA LYS A 110 0.16 -17.79 0.30
C LYS A 110 -0.49 -17.19 -0.94
N GLN A 111 -0.76 -15.89 -0.91
CA GLN A 111 -1.38 -15.15 -2.01
C GLN A 111 -0.33 -14.32 -2.75
N GLY A 112 -0.61 -13.95 -4.00
CA GLY A 112 0.19 -12.95 -4.71
C GLY A 112 -0.04 -11.54 -4.15
N ILE A 113 0.85 -10.60 -4.48
CA ILE A 113 0.66 -9.17 -4.20
C ILE A 113 0.26 -8.40 -5.48
N PRO A 114 -0.54 -7.31 -5.39
CA PRO A 114 -1.02 -6.70 -4.16
C PRO A 114 -2.02 -7.59 -3.43
N PHE A 115 -1.91 -7.64 -2.12
CA PHE A 115 -2.95 -8.15 -1.24
C PHE A 115 -3.46 -6.95 -0.44
N TRP A 116 -4.75 -6.85 -0.19
CA TRP A 116 -5.26 -5.71 0.56
C TRP A 116 -6.37 -6.09 1.52
N LEU A 117 -6.48 -5.27 2.57
CA LEU A 117 -7.46 -5.40 3.64
C LEU A 117 -8.22 -4.08 3.78
N VAL A 118 -9.51 -4.18 4.06
CA VAL A 118 -10.28 -3.06 4.58
C VAL A 118 -10.60 -3.32 6.04
N LEU A 119 -10.18 -2.40 6.91
CA LEU A 119 -10.38 -2.48 8.36
C LEU A 119 -11.21 -1.30 8.86
N ASP A 120 -11.87 -1.46 10.00
CA ASP A 120 -12.37 -0.32 10.75
C ASP A 120 -11.25 0.39 11.53
N ALA A 121 -11.62 1.46 12.23
CA ALA A 121 -10.70 2.29 13.00
C ALA A 121 -10.17 1.60 14.27
N ASP A 122 -10.74 0.45 14.66
CA ASP A 122 -10.26 -0.36 15.78
C ASP A 122 -9.35 -1.52 15.31
N GLY A 123 -9.11 -1.61 13.99
CA GLY A 123 -8.25 -2.63 13.38
C GLY A 123 -8.95 -3.96 13.14
N LYS A 124 -10.28 -4.02 13.19
CA LYS A 124 -11.04 -5.23 12.80
C LYS A 124 -11.17 -5.28 11.28
N VAL A 125 -10.83 -6.44 10.70
CA VAL A 125 -10.97 -6.68 9.26
C VAL A 125 -12.45 -6.78 8.88
N LEU A 126 -12.86 -6.00 7.89
CA LEU A 126 -14.21 -5.92 7.34
C LEU A 126 -14.34 -6.65 5.99
N ALA A 127 -13.26 -6.62 5.21
CA ALA A 127 -13.12 -7.25 3.91
C ALA A 127 -11.63 -7.39 3.54
N ASP A 128 -11.35 -8.21 2.53
CA ASP A 128 -10.03 -8.38 1.94
C ASP A 128 -10.14 -8.55 0.42
N SER A 129 -8.99 -8.75 -0.22
CA SER A 129 -8.87 -8.91 -1.66
C SER A 129 -9.25 -10.29 -2.18
N GLN A 130 -9.94 -11.13 -1.41
CA GLN A 130 -10.23 -12.51 -1.79
C GLN A 130 -11.71 -12.74 -2.17
N ILE A 131 -11.94 -13.28 -3.37
CA ILE A 131 -13.23 -13.85 -3.77
C ILE A 131 -13.43 -15.20 -3.08
N ARG A 132 -14.61 -15.39 -2.49
CA ARG A 132 -15.03 -16.62 -1.82
C ARG A 132 -16.45 -17.00 -2.24
N PRO A 133 -16.87 -18.26 -2.01
CA PRO A 133 -18.28 -18.64 -2.07
C PRO A 133 -19.14 -17.73 -1.17
N ASP A 134 -20.37 -17.46 -1.59
CA ASP A 134 -21.28 -16.62 -0.81
C ASP A 134 -21.54 -17.21 0.59
N GLY A 135 -21.50 -16.35 1.60
CA GLY A 135 -21.66 -16.74 3.01
C GLY A 135 -20.42 -17.31 3.68
N ALA A 136 -19.33 -17.57 2.94
CA ALA A 136 -18.09 -18.05 3.54
C ALA A 136 -17.48 -17.00 4.50
N PRO A 137 -16.99 -17.41 5.68
CA PRO A 137 -16.30 -16.50 6.59
C PRO A 137 -14.97 -16.00 5.99
N LEU A 138 -14.49 -14.85 6.46
CA LEU A 138 -13.19 -14.29 6.02
C LEU A 138 -12.01 -15.24 6.30
N THR A 139 -12.15 -16.16 7.26
CA THR A 139 -11.15 -17.18 7.57
C THR A 139 -11.04 -18.28 6.52
N THR A 140 -12.03 -18.44 5.64
CA THR A 140 -11.96 -19.37 4.52
C THR A 140 -10.99 -18.81 3.47
N PRO A 141 -9.99 -19.55 2.98
CA PRO A 141 -9.14 -19.07 1.89
C PRO A 141 -9.97 -18.80 0.62
N GLY A 142 -9.65 -17.73 -0.10
CA GLY A 142 -10.27 -17.39 -1.38
C GLY A 142 -9.24 -17.10 -2.46
N GLN A 143 -9.73 -16.68 -3.62
CA GLN A 143 -8.89 -16.26 -4.74
C GLN A 143 -8.55 -14.78 -4.59
N ASN A 144 -7.28 -14.45 -4.41
CA ASN A 144 -6.84 -13.05 -4.40
C ASN A 144 -7.06 -12.39 -5.77
N ILE A 145 -7.75 -11.26 -5.79
CA ILE A 145 -7.97 -10.43 -6.99
C ILE A 145 -6.91 -9.35 -7.15
N GLY A 146 -6.13 -9.06 -6.10
CA GLY A 146 -5.08 -8.03 -6.09
C GLY A 146 -5.45 -6.74 -6.80
N TYR A 147 -4.99 -6.57 -8.05
CA TYR A 147 -5.54 -5.57 -8.96
C TYR A 147 -6.77 -6.15 -9.68
N PRO A 148 -8.00 -5.66 -9.40
CA PRO A 148 -9.19 -6.18 -10.04
C PRO A 148 -9.22 -5.77 -11.52
N GLY A 149 -8.80 -6.70 -12.37
CA GLY A 149 -8.60 -6.50 -13.79
C GLY A 149 -9.74 -7.08 -14.61
N SER A 150 -10.33 -8.22 -14.22
CA SER A 150 -11.46 -8.83 -14.93
C SER A 150 -12.82 -8.21 -14.56
N THR A 151 -13.87 -8.53 -15.33
CA THR A 151 -15.23 -8.06 -15.02
C THR A 151 -15.71 -8.61 -13.67
N GLU A 152 -15.42 -9.87 -13.39
CA GLU A 152 -15.77 -10.56 -12.15
C GLU A 152 -14.99 -10.00 -10.96
N GLU A 153 -13.70 -9.73 -11.14
CA GLU A 153 -12.85 -9.12 -10.11
C GLU A 153 -13.29 -7.69 -9.78
N ILE A 154 -13.63 -6.90 -10.80
CA ILE A 154 -14.16 -5.54 -10.61
C ILE A 154 -15.49 -5.58 -9.85
N ALA A 155 -16.40 -6.49 -10.21
CA ALA A 155 -17.67 -6.65 -9.50
C ALA A 155 -17.45 -7.06 -8.03
N ALA A 156 -16.52 -7.96 -7.76
CA ALA A 156 -16.14 -8.35 -6.41
C ALA A 156 -15.56 -7.17 -5.61
N PHE A 157 -14.68 -6.38 -6.24
CA PHE A 157 -14.13 -5.18 -5.62
C PHE A 157 -15.21 -4.14 -5.33
N GLN A 158 -16.14 -3.90 -6.25
CA GLN A 158 -17.29 -3.02 -6.02
C GLN A 158 -18.18 -3.51 -4.88
N LYS A 159 -18.38 -4.83 -4.71
CA LYS A 159 -19.11 -5.42 -3.57
C LYS A 159 -18.42 -5.09 -2.25
N VAL A 160 -17.09 -5.15 -2.20
CA VAL A 160 -16.31 -4.72 -1.03
C VAL A 160 -16.51 -3.23 -0.77
N LEU A 161 -16.26 -2.39 -1.79
CA LEU A 161 -16.37 -0.93 -1.65
C LEU A 161 -17.77 -0.50 -1.20
N ARG A 162 -18.82 -1.09 -1.77
CA ARG A 162 -20.22 -0.88 -1.36
C ARG A 162 -20.44 -1.15 0.12
N LYS A 163 -19.86 -2.22 0.65
CA LYS A 163 -20.00 -2.61 2.06
C LYS A 163 -19.18 -1.73 3.01
N THR A 164 -18.08 -1.16 2.54
CA THR A 164 -17.08 -0.50 3.40
C THR A 164 -16.93 1.00 3.19
N SER A 165 -17.78 1.62 2.36
CA SER A 165 -17.74 3.04 2.05
C SER A 165 -19.14 3.65 2.02
N LYS A 166 -19.20 4.95 1.71
CA LYS A 166 -20.44 5.72 1.46
C LYS A 166 -20.65 5.98 -0.04
N LEU A 167 -20.02 5.19 -0.91
CA LEU A 167 -20.09 5.38 -2.35
C LEU A 167 -21.47 5.04 -2.91
N THR A 168 -21.95 5.84 -3.86
CA THR A 168 -23.18 5.56 -4.62
C THR A 168 -22.92 4.58 -5.76
N GLU A 169 -23.98 4.02 -6.36
CA GLU A 169 -23.85 3.14 -7.54
C GLU A 169 -23.09 3.81 -8.69
N ALA A 170 -23.37 5.09 -8.94
CA ALA A 170 -22.70 5.85 -10.00
C ALA A 170 -21.20 5.99 -9.73
N GLN A 171 -20.82 6.23 -8.48
CA GLN A 171 -19.41 6.31 -8.07
C GLN A 171 -18.72 4.95 -8.15
N LEU A 172 -19.41 3.86 -7.79
CA LEU A 172 -18.89 2.50 -7.94
C LEU A 172 -18.70 2.14 -9.42
N SER A 173 -19.63 2.51 -10.30
CA SER A 173 -19.50 2.33 -11.76
C SER A 173 -18.27 3.04 -12.29
N LEU A 174 -18.08 4.31 -11.92
CA LEU A 174 -16.91 5.10 -12.33
C LEU A 174 -15.59 4.44 -11.91
N ILE A 175 -15.53 3.90 -10.68
CA ILE A 175 -14.36 3.12 -10.23
C ILE A 175 -14.18 1.88 -11.10
N GLY A 176 -15.25 1.13 -11.37
CA GLY A 176 -15.18 -0.06 -12.23
C GLY A 176 -14.67 0.24 -13.64
N GLU A 177 -15.17 1.31 -14.26
CA GLU A 177 -14.70 1.81 -15.55
C GLU A 177 -13.21 2.13 -15.52
N ARG A 178 -12.75 2.88 -14.49
CA ARG A 178 -11.33 3.21 -14.35
C ARG A 178 -10.46 1.97 -14.24
N PHE A 179 -10.86 0.98 -13.44
CA PHE A 179 -10.10 -0.25 -13.26
C PHE A 179 -10.10 -1.13 -14.50
N SER A 180 -11.18 -1.14 -15.29
CA SER A 180 -11.24 -1.83 -16.58
C SER A 180 -10.30 -1.22 -17.63
N ALA A 181 -10.04 0.09 -17.56
CA ALA A 181 -9.24 0.82 -18.56
C ALA A 181 -7.73 0.51 -18.51
N LEU A 182 -7.24 -0.14 -17.44
CA LEU A 182 -5.84 -0.59 -17.35
C LEU A 182 -5.65 -2.08 -17.68
N LYS A 183 -6.66 -2.74 -18.28
CA LYS A 183 -6.51 -4.07 -18.87
C LYS A 183 -5.46 -4.02 -20.00
N GLY A 184 -4.33 -4.72 -19.83
CA GLY A 184 -3.44 -5.05 -20.95
C GLY A 184 -2.41 -4.00 -21.40
N LYS A 185 -1.70 -3.36 -20.47
CA LYS A 185 -0.35 -2.83 -20.75
C LYS A 185 0.67 -3.41 -19.79
#